data_AF-A0AAE6CZ20-F1
#
_entry.id   AF-A0AAE6CZ20-F1
#
_cell.length_a   1.000
_cell.length_b   1.000
_cell.length_c   1.000
_cell.angle_alpha   90.00
_cell.angle_beta   90.00
_cell.angle_gamma   90.00
#
_symmetry.space_group_name_H-M   'P 1'
#
loop_
_entity.id
_entity.type
_entity.pdbx_description
1 polymer ?
#
loop_
_entity_poly.entity_id
_entity_poly.type
_entity_poly.pdbx_seq_one_letter_code
_entity_poly.pdbx_strand_id
1 'polypeptide(L)' 'MFSKFIDNITTCFNFSIFHFCILSFFLLIFLCACGYKDVPFYEVKDANNTTIEIKKFQTMESEI' A
#
# COMPACT_ATOMS: atom_id res chain seq x y z
N MET A 1 34.55 -28.55 -12.80
CA MET A 1 34.43 -28.01 -11.42
C MET A 1 34.13 -26.52 -11.44
N PHE A 2 34.86 -25.72 -12.24
CA PHE A 2 34.61 -24.29 -12.45
C PHE A 2 33.21 -23.95 -13.01
N SER A 3 32.71 -24.70 -13.99
CA SER A 3 31.37 -24.46 -14.56
C SER A 3 30.26 -24.48 -13.51
N LYS A 4 30.21 -25.56 -12.70
CA LYS A 4 29.24 -25.70 -11.60
C LYS A 4 29.29 -24.57 -10.57
N PHE A 5 30.47 -23.99 -10.34
CA PHE A 5 30.64 -22.86 -9.42
C PHE A 5 30.07 -21.56 -10.00
N ILE A 6 30.34 -21.29 -11.28
CA ILE A 6 29.78 -20.13 -12.00
C ILE A 6 28.26 -20.25 -12.11
N ASP A 7 27.73 -21.45 -12.37
CA ASP A 7 26.29 -21.70 -12.46
C ASP A 7 25.59 -21.44 -11.11
N ASN A 8 26.21 -21.86 -10.00
CA ASN A 8 25.70 -21.63 -8.65
C ASN A 8 25.68 -20.14 -8.27
N ILE A 9 26.76 -19.43 -8.58
CA ILE A 9 26.84 -17.97 -8.36
C ILE A 9 25.77 -17.26 -9.18
N THR A 10 25.68 -17.57 -10.48
CA THR A 10 24.70 -16.97 -11.39
C THR A 10 23.28 -17.21 -10.90
N THR A 11 22.97 -18.41 -10.40
CA THR A 11 21.66 -18.75 -9.85
C THR A 11 21.33 -17.95 -8.58
N CYS A 12 22.28 -17.80 -7.65
CA CYS A 12 22.11 -16.97 -6.45
C CYS A 12 21.94 -15.48 -6.77
N PHE A 13 22.72 -14.94 -7.70
CA PHE A 13 22.59 -13.56 -8.15
C PHE A 13 21.23 -13.31 -8.81
N ASN A 14 20.79 -14.22 -9.68
CA ASN A 14 19.46 -14.13 -10.31
C ASN A 14 18.33 -14.17 -9.28
N PHE A 15 18.44 -15.03 -8.25
CA PHE A 15 17.48 -15.07 -7.15
C PHE A 15 17.46 -13.76 -6.36
N SER A 16 18.64 -13.19 -6.06
CA SER A 16 18.75 -11.92 -5.35
C SER A 16 18.14 -10.75 -6.12
N ILE A 17 18.39 -10.67 -7.44
CA ILE A 17 17.80 -9.64 -8.31
C ILE A 17 16.27 -9.81 -8.38
N PHE A 18 15.78 -11.03 -8.58
CA PHE A 18 14.34 -11.31 -8.61
C PHE A 18 13.66 -10.92 -7.29
N HIS A 19 14.26 -11.28 -6.16
CA HIS A 19 13.75 -10.91 -4.84
C HIS A 19 13.71 -9.38 -4.65
N PHE A 20 14.75 -8.67 -5.07
CA PHE A 20 14.81 -7.21 -4.98
C PHE A 20 13.76 -6.53 -5.87
N CYS A 21 13.49 -7.06 -7.07
CA CYS A 21 12.41 -6.58 -7.93
C CYS A 21 11.04 -6.71 -7.26
N ILE A 22 10.77 -7.85 -6.60
CA ILE A 22 9.51 -8.07 -5.86
C ILE A 22 9.36 -7.05 -4.73
N LEU A 23 10.41 -6.86 -3.91
CA LEU A 23 10.38 -5.89 -2.81
C LEU A 23 10.14 -4.47 -3.33
N SER A 24 10.81 -4.09 -4.42
CA SER A 24 10.64 -2.78 -5.05
C SER A 24 9.21 -2.59 -5.58
N PHE A 25 8.61 -3.62 -6.16
CA PHE A 25 7.22 -3.59 -6.62
C PHE A 25 6.23 -3.36 -5.47
N PHE A 26 6.38 -4.10 -4.36
CA PHE A 26 5.53 -3.88 -3.18
C PHE A 26 5.76 -2.51 -2.52
N LEU A 27 7.01 -2.03 -2.51
CA LEU A 27 7.33 -0.69 -2.01
C LEU A 27 6.68 0.40 -2.87
N LEU A 28 6.68 0.25 -4.19
CA LEU A 28 5.99 1.17 -5.11
C LEU A 28 4.49 1.20 -4.83
N ILE A 29 3.84 0.03 -4.67
CA ILE A 29 2.42 -0.03 -4.29
C ILE A 29 2.17 0.70 -2.97
N PHE A 30 3.02 0.46 -1.97
CA PHE A 30 2.91 1.10 -0.67
C PHE A 30 3.03 2.63 -0.78
N LEU A 31 4.02 3.15 -1.52
CA LEU A 31 4.19 4.58 -1.72
C LEU A 31 2.99 5.20 -2.47
N CYS A 32 2.47 4.52 -3.49
CA CYS A 32 1.26 4.93 -4.20
C CYS A 32 0.03 4.97 -3.26
N ALA A 33 -0.12 3.99 -2.38
CA ALA A 33 -1.25 3.90 -1.45
C ALA A 33 -1.12 4.86 -0.24
N CYS A 34 0.09 5.06 0.29
CA CYS A 34 0.32 5.96 1.43
C CYS A 34 0.11 7.43 1.07
N GLY A 35 0.29 7.81 -0.20
CA GLY A 35 -0.08 9.14 -0.70
C GLY A 35 -1.57 9.28 -0.99
N TYR A 36 -2.33 8.18 -1.05
CA TYR A 36 -3.76 8.19 -1.31
C TYR A 36 -4.54 8.57 -0.04
N LYS A 37 -4.58 9.88 0.24
CA LYS A 37 -5.42 10.47 1.28
C LYS A 37 -6.76 10.88 0.65
N ASP A 38 -7.64 9.92 0.42
CA ASP A 38 -9.04 10.25 0.18
C ASP A 38 -9.67 10.74 1.49
N VAL A 39 -10.72 11.54 1.40
CA VAL A 39 -11.44 11.99 2.58
C VAL A 39 -12.09 10.76 3.22
N PRO A 40 -11.77 10.42 4.49
CA PRO A 40 -12.38 9.28 5.13
C PRO A 40 -13.90 9.50 5.17
N PHE A 41 -14.64 8.58 4.58
CA PHE A 41 -16.09 8.60 4.51
C PHE A 41 -16.63 7.64 5.56
N TYR A 42 -17.32 8.17 6.56
CA TYR A 42 -17.98 7.39 7.60
C TYR A 42 -19.48 7.34 7.30
N GLU A 43 -19.99 6.16 6.95
CA GLU A 43 -21.42 5.94 6.82
C GLU A 43 -22.01 5.83 8.23
N VAL A 44 -22.88 6.77 8.60
CA VAL A 44 -23.69 6.68 9.82
C VAL A 44 -25.12 6.36 9.41
N LYS A 45 -25.63 5.24 9.92
CA LYS A 45 -27.00 4.79 9.68
C LYS A 45 -27.89 5.21 10.85
N ASP A 46 -29.06 5.73 10.53
CA ASP A 46 -30.10 5.95 11.53
C ASP A 46 -30.69 4.62 12.04
N ALA A 47 -31.45 4.65 13.14
CA ALA A 47 -32.22 3.52 13.66
C ALA A 47 -33.21 2.94 12.63
N ASN A 48 -33.56 3.72 11.60
CA ASN A 48 -34.41 3.32 10.48
C ASN A 48 -33.62 2.82 9.25
N ASN A 49 -32.32 2.61 9.38
CA ASN A 49 -31.41 2.12 8.33
C ASN A 49 -31.32 3.05 7.09
N THR A 50 -31.61 4.33 7.27
CA THR A 50 -31.45 5.39 6.27
C THR A 50 -30.09 6.08 6.43
N THR A 51 -29.43 6.38 5.31
CA THR A 51 -28.13 7.07 5.30
C THR A 51 -28.34 8.56 5.57
N ILE A 52 -27.85 9.06 6.71
CA ILE A 52 -27.89 10.49 7.02
C ILE A 52 -26.69 11.13 6.32
N GLU A 53 -26.94 12.14 5.47
CA GLU A 53 -25.90 12.80 4.67
C GLU A 53 -24.67 13.21 5.48
N ILE A 54 -23.50 12.94 4.90
CA ILE A 54 -22.22 12.99 5.58
C ILE A 54 -21.69 14.41 5.59
N LYS A 55 -21.69 15.04 6.77
CA LYS A 55 -20.96 16.27 7.00
C LYS A 55 -19.47 15.96 6.89
N LYS A 56 -18.92 16.38 5.74
CA LYS A 56 -17.50 16.58 5.48
C LYS A 56 -16.80 17.02 6.78
N PHE A 57 -15.73 16.33 7.17
CA PHE A 57 -14.93 16.52 8.40
C PHE A 57 -14.36 17.95 8.60
N GLN A 58 -14.76 18.94 7.77
CA GLN A 58 -14.31 20.33 7.79
C GLN A 58 -14.82 21.15 8.99
N THR A 59 -15.65 20.58 9.87
CA THR A 59 -16.23 21.33 11.00
C THR A 59 -15.62 21.02 12.36
N MET A 60 -14.65 20.10 12.46
CA MET A 60 -14.00 19.77 13.75
C MET A 60 -12.59 20.38 13.92
N GLU A 61 -12.07 21.10 12.92
CA GLU A 61 -10.83 21.88 13.04
C GLU A 61 -11.08 23.35 13.47
N SER A 62 -12.34 23.79 13.61
CA SER A 62 -12.65 25.18 14.02
C SER A 62 -12.86 25.36 15.52
N GLU A 63 -12.58 24.34 16.34
CA GLU A 63 -12.67 24.41 17.80
C GLU A 63 -11.40 23.82 18.46
N ILE A 64 -10.23 24.40 18.16
CA ILE A 64 -9.07 24.42 19.07
C ILE A 64 -8.46 25.83 19.03
#